data_AF-A0AAI9U8X4-F1
#
_entry.id   AF-A0AAI9U8X4-F1
#
_cell.length_a   1.000
_cell.length_b   1.000
_cell.length_c   1.000
_cell.angle_alpha   90.00
_cell.angle_beta   90.00
_cell.angle_gamma   90.00
#
_symmetry.space_group_name_H-M   'P 1'
#
loop_
_entity.id
_entity.type
_entity.pdbx_description
1 polymer ?
#
loop_
_entity_poly.entity_id
_entity_poly.type
_entity_poly.pdbx_seq_one_letter_code
_entity_poly.pdbx_strand_id
1 'polypeptide(L)'
;MHKAPAVLRQHDCPIDPEYTAAIRDLTRSVGTAVLKKLQDARTQEGRPATSANRGPSDVGLVDKDKYVRQLEVAVQFPGFLSASRNARMHLDDITATCSRLPKLESICNEAYEDKQSHPDDGECRSGFSGPKNVVVFVKWPILAYLLPLWFEKNMDCRCFQPALMYRGIVSIERQDMMQ
;
A
#
# COMPACT_ATOMS: atom_id res chain seq x y z
N MET A 1 -17.82 -29.30 -3.39
CA MET A 1 -17.97 -28.13 -2.51
C MET A 1 -17.90 -26.88 -3.35
N HIS A 2 -18.91 -26.01 -3.28
CA HIS A 2 -18.88 -24.72 -3.99
C HIS A 2 -18.15 -23.70 -3.12
N LYS A 3 -17.01 -23.19 -3.60
CA LYS A 3 -16.31 -22.09 -2.97
C LYS A 3 -17.20 -20.86 -3.07
N ALA A 4 -17.59 -20.29 -1.93
CA ALA A 4 -18.36 -19.05 -1.93
C ALA A 4 -17.56 -17.98 -2.72
N PRO A 5 -18.22 -17.17 -3.56
CA PRO A 5 -17.55 -16.14 -4.33
C PRO A 5 -16.92 -15.12 -3.38
N ALA A 6 -15.73 -14.62 -3.76
CA ALA A 6 -15.07 -13.55 -3.02
C ALA A 6 -15.97 -12.31 -2.99
N VAL A 7 -16.19 -11.76 -1.79
CA VAL A 7 -16.91 -10.50 -1.61
C VAL A 7 -15.91 -9.36 -1.78
N LEU A 8 -16.06 -8.60 -2.87
CA LEU A 8 -15.26 -7.40 -3.10
C LEU A 8 -16.03 -6.18 -2.57
N ARG A 9 -15.38 -5.42 -1.69
CA ARG A 9 -15.89 -4.14 -1.18
C ARG A 9 -14.91 -3.04 -1.53
N GLN A 10 -15.44 -1.94 -2.07
CA GLN A 10 -14.70 -0.71 -2.26
C GLN A 10 -14.98 0.22 -1.08
N HIS A 11 -13.94 0.86 -0.56
CA HIS A 11 -14.04 1.83 0.52
C HIS A 11 -13.58 3.19 0.02
N ASP A 12 -14.44 4.20 0.20
CA ASP A 12 -14.11 5.58 -0.12
C ASP A 12 -13.24 6.17 1.01
N CYS A 13 -11.99 6.46 0.67
CA CYS A 13 -11.05 7.10 1.57
C CYS A 13 -10.51 8.38 0.91
N PRO A 14 -11.23 9.51 1.05
CA PRO A 14 -10.85 10.78 0.43
C PRO A 14 -9.51 11.28 0.98
N ILE A 15 -8.85 12.18 0.27
CA ILE A 15 -7.70 12.89 0.84
C ILE A 15 -8.24 13.88 1.87
N ASP A 16 -7.67 13.89 3.07
CA ASP A 16 -8.17 14.77 4.12
C ASP A 16 -7.99 16.24 3.74
N PRO A 17 -8.87 17.15 4.20
CA PRO A 17 -8.85 18.56 3.79
C PRO A 17 -7.49 19.22 3.98
N GLU A 18 -6.79 18.90 5.07
CA GLU A 18 -5.47 19.46 5.39
C GLU A 18 -4.37 19.07 4.39
N TYR A 19 -4.49 17.91 3.74
CA TYR A 19 -3.52 17.42 2.77
C TYR A 19 -3.92 17.69 1.32
N THR A 20 -5.18 18.07 1.08
CA THR A 20 -5.76 18.21 -0.26
C THR A 20 -4.97 19.18 -1.14
N ALA A 21 -4.58 20.34 -0.63
CA ALA A 21 -3.80 21.31 -1.40
C ALA A 21 -2.43 20.75 -1.79
N ALA A 22 -1.70 20.16 -0.83
CA ALA A 22 -0.37 19.62 -1.05
C ALA A 22 -0.37 18.44 -2.03
N ILE A 23 -1.33 17.53 -1.91
CA ILE A 23 -1.48 16.39 -2.83
C ILE A 23 -1.85 16.89 -4.23
N ARG A 24 -2.80 17.82 -4.36
CA ARG A 24 -3.20 18.39 -5.66
C ARG A 24 -2.01 19.04 -6.39
N ASP A 25 -1.21 19.82 -5.67
CA ASP A 25 -0.04 20.48 -6.26
C ASP A 25 1.02 19.45 -6.68
N LEU A 26 1.23 18.40 -5.87
CA LEU A 26 2.11 17.30 -6.23
C LEU A 26 1.59 16.54 -7.46
N THR A 27 0.30 16.20 -7.51
CA THR A 27 -0.34 15.56 -8.66
C THR A 27 -0.13 16.37 -9.93
N ARG A 28 -0.35 17.68 -9.88
CA ARG A 28 -0.11 18.57 -11.03
C ARG A 28 1.35 18.55 -11.45
N SER A 29 2.28 18.69 -10.50
CA SER A 29 3.72 18.68 -10.78
C SER A 29 4.18 17.36 -11.41
N VAL A 30 3.75 16.23 -10.85
CA VAL A 30 4.06 14.88 -11.34
C VAL A 30 3.48 14.68 -12.73
N GLY A 31 2.21 15.05 -12.94
CA GLY A 31 1.54 14.93 -14.23
C GLY A 31 2.28 15.67 -15.34
N THR A 32 2.65 16.94 -15.10
CA THR A 32 3.43 17.74 -16.07
C THR A 32 4.79 17.10 -16.37
N ALA A 33 5.50 16.62 -15.34
CA ALA A 33 6.82 16.00 -15.51
C ALA A 33 6.74 14.68 -16.30
N VAL A 34 5.75 13.83 -16.01
CA VAL A 34 5.52 12.57 -16.71
C VAL A 34 5.14 12.82 -18.17
N LEU A 35 4.23 13.76 -18.45
CA LEU A 35 3.84 14.11 -19.81
C LEU A 35 5.03 14.57 -20.64
N LYS A 36 5.89 15.43 -20.06
CA LYS A 36 7.12 15.87 -20.72
C LYS A 36 8.04 14.69 -21.04
N LYS A 37 8.27 13.78 -20.09
CA LYS A 37 9.11 12.59 -20.29
C LYS A 37 8.57 11.67 -21.40
N LEU A 38 7.25 11.48 -21.46
CA LEU A 38 6.61 10.70 -22.51
C LEU A 38 6.76 11.37 -23.88
N GLN A 39 6.63 12.69 -23.97
CA GLN A 39 6.86 13.44 -25.20
C GLN A 39 8.32 13.36 -25.65
N ASP A 40 9.27 13.51 -24.72
CA ASP A 40 10.71 13.41 -24.99
C ASP A 40 11.09 12.00 -25.50
N ALA A 41 10.54 10.95 -24.86
CA ALA A 41 10.77 9.56 -25.28
C ALA A 41 10.25 9.29 -26.70
N ARG A 42 9.02 9.73 -27.02
CA ARG A 42 8.43 9.58 -28.36
C ARG A 42 9.21 10.35 -29.43
N THR A 43 9.79 11.49 -29.08
CA THR A 43 10.63 12.28 -30.00
C THR A 43 11.96 11.58 -30.30
N GLN A 44 12.48 10.76 -29.37
CA GLN A 44 13.71 9.99 -29.56
C GLN A 44 13.50 8.70 -30.37
N GLU A 45 12.32 8.10 -30.34
CA GLU A 45 11.98 6.90 -31.14
C GLU A 45 11.93 7.15 -32.66
N GLY A 46 11.91 8.41 -33.10
CA GLY A 46 12.03 8.79 -34.51
C GLY A 46 13.44 8.69 -35.13
N ARG A 47 14.46 8.25 -34.36
CA ARG A 47 15.82 8.01 -34.86
C ARG A 47 15.99 6.56 -35.32
N PRO A 48 16.71 6.29 -36.44
CA PRO A 48 16.84 4.94 -36.99
C PRO A 48 17.51 4.00 -35.97
N ALA A 49 16.78 2.96 -35.58
CA ALA A 49 17.18 2.01 -34.55
C ALA A 49 18.22 1.00 -35.10
N THR A 50 19.40 0.94 -34.48
CA THR A 50 20.20 -0.29 -34.48
C THR A 50 19.49 -1.31 -33.61
N SER A 51 19.14 -2.44 -34.22
CA SER A 51 18.27 -3.49 -33.69
C SER A 51 18.87 -4.21 -32.48
N ALA A 52 18.62 -3.71 -31.26
CA ALA A 52 18.79 -4.48 -30.02
C ALA A 52 17.97 -3.99 -28.82
N ASN A 53 17.52 -2.73 -28.77
CA ASN A 53 16.81 -2.19 -27.62
C ASN A 53 15.38 -1.78 -28.01
N ARG A 54 14.38 -2.60 -27.63
CA ARG A 54 13.01 -2.09 -27.47
C ARG A 54 13.07 -0.99 -26.41
N GLY A 55 12.69 0.23 -26.78
CA GLY A 55 12.55 1.33 -25.83
C GLY A 55 11.64 0.95 -24.65
N PRO A 56 11.81 1.56 -23.46
CA PRO A 56 10.90 1.33 -22.35
C PRO A 56 9.48 1.73 -22.79
N SER A 57 8.50 0.85 -22.55
CA SER A 57 7.09 1.21 -22.78
C SER A 57 6.70 2.41 -21.93
N ASP A 58 5.73 3.20 -22.38
CA ASP A 58 5.16 4.33 -21.62
C ASP A 58 4.82 3.91 -20.17
N VAL A 59 4.25 2.72 -19.99
CA VAL A 59 3.94 2.13 -18.67
C VAL A 59 5.21 1.86 -17.86
N GLY A 60 6.24 1.28 -18.48
CA GLY A 60 7.52 1.02 -17.81
C GLY A 60 8.28 2.29 -17.43
N LEU A 61 8.08 3.38 -18.19
CA LEU A 61 8.65 4.69 -17.89
C LEU A 61 7.98 5.31 -16.64
N VAL A 62 6.65 5.24 -16.57
CA VAL A 62 5.86 5.77 -15.46
C VAL A 62 6.09 4.99 -14.16
N ASP A 63 6.13 3.66 -14.22
CA ASP A 63 6.27 2.81 -13.02
C ASP A 63 7.67 2.93 -12.35
N LYS A 64 8.66 3.37 -13.12
CA LYS A 64 10.01 3.68 -12.63
C LYS A 64 10.19 5.13 -12.19
N ASP A 65 9.19 5.99 -12.41
CA ASP A 65 9.31 7.41 -12.12
C ASP A 65 9.24 7.69 -10.61
N LYS A 66 10.33 8.23 -10.05
CA LYS A 66 10.43 8.54 -8.61
C LYS A 66 9.34 9.48 -8.10
N TYR A 67 8.83 10.40 -8.93
CA TYR A 67 7.81 11.36 -8.55
C TYR A 67 6.42 10.71 -8.53
N VAL A 68 6.16 9.77 -9.45
CA VAL A 68 4.96 8.92 -9.41
C VAL A 68 4.96 8.09 -8.13
N ARG A 69 6.10 7.48 -7.77
CA ARG A 69 6.24 6.73 -6.50
C ARG A 69 5.97 7.61 -5.28
N GLN A 70 6.55 8.82 -5.26
CA GLN A 70 6.34 9.77 -4.18
C GLN A 70 4.85 10.17 -4.05
N LEU A 71 4.17 10.40 -5.17
CA LEU A 71 2.74 10.69 -5.19
C LEU A 71 1.92 9.51 -4.67
N GLU A 72 2.22 8.29 -5.12
CA GLU A 72 1.51 7.08 -4.67
C GLU A 72 1.69 6.86 -3.16
N VAL A 73 2.89 7.08 -2.62
CA VAL A 73 3.13 7.02 -1.16
C VAL A 73 2.36 8.12 -0.43
N ALA A 74 2.42 9.35 -0.94
CA ALA A 74 1.76 10.51 -0.33
C ALA A 74 0.23 10.38 -0.28
N VAL A 75 -0.38 9.72 -1.27
CA VAL A 75 -1.83 9.49 -1.25
C VAL A 75 -2.23 8.46 -0.17
N GLN A 76 -1.31 7.59 0.25
CA GLN A 76 -1.54 6.60 1.31
C GLN A 76 -1.20 7.16 2.70
N PHE A 77 -0.05 7.84 2.81
CA PHE A 77 0.46 8.47 4.02
C PHE A 77 0.81 9.94 3.72
N PRO A 78 -0.18 10.85 3.73
CA PRO A 78 0.05 12.23 3.32
C PRO A 78 0.98 13.01 4.25
N GLY A 79 1.08 12.61 5.52
CA GLY A 79 2.09 13.10 6.46
C GLY A 79 3.54 12.92 5.96
N PHE A 80 3.79 11.94 5.07
CA PHE A 80 5.08 11.76 4.40
C PHE A 80 5.55 13.03 3.66
N LEU A 81 4.63 13.78 3.05
CA LEU A 81 4.98 15.01 2.33
C LEU A 81 5.47 16.10 3.29
N SER A 82 4.77 16.27 4.42
CA SER A 82 5.14 17.23 5.44
C SER A 82 6.52 16.89 6.05
N ALA A 83 6.73 15.63 6.40
CA ALA A 83 8.00 15.14 6.94
C ALA A 83 9.16 15.30 5.94
N SER A 84 8.92 15.04 4.65
CA SER A 84 9.95 15.15 3.61
C SER A 84 10.41 16.59 3.35
N ARG A 85 9.57 17.60 3.61
CA ARG A 85 9.88 19.02 3.39
C ARG A 85 10.67 19.65 4.52
N ASN A 86 10.50 19.16 5.76
CA ASN A 86 11.07 19.79 6.95
C ASN A 86 12.47 19.27 7.33
N ALA A 87 13.07 18.37 6.53
CA ALA A 87 14.38 17.74 6.77
C ALA A 87 14.54 17.02 8.13
N ARG A 88 13.48 16.96 8.94
CA ARG A 88 13.34 16.16 10.15
C ARG A 88 12.16 15.22 9.92
N MET A 89 12.47 13.96 9.66
CA MET A 89 11.46 12.92 9.52
C MET A 89 11.17 12.36 10.90
N HIS A 90 10.22 12.95 11.62
CA HIS A 90 9.64 12.25 12.75
C HIS A 90 8.64 11.22 12.24
N LEU A 91 8.75 9.99 12.73
CA LEU A 91 7.83 8.91 12.38
C LEU A 91 6.38 9.29 12.68
N ASP A 92 6.17 10.08 13.73
CA ASP A 92 4.87 10.62 14.12
C ASP A 92 4.25 11.52 13.04
N ASP A 93 5.07 12.30 12.34
CA ASP A 93 4.60 13.16 11.26
C ASP A 93 4.24 12.34 10.03
N ILE A 94 4.99 11.27 9.75
CA ILE A 94 4.72 10.38 8.61
C ILE A 94 3.48 9.54 8.84
N THR A 95 3.32 9.04 10.06
CA THR A 95 2.21 8.19 10.50
C THR A 95 1.03 9.01 11.04
N ALA A 96 1.03 10.32 10.80
CA ALA A 96 -0.09 11.19 11.12
C ALA A 96 -1.39 10.61 10.55
N THR A 97 -2.44 10.64 11.36
CA THR A 97 -3.73 10.04 11.02
C THR A 97 -4.25 10.65 9.72
N CYS A 98 -4.57 9.78 8.77
CA CYS A 98 -5.33 10.16 7.58
C CYS A 98 -6.56 9.28 7.48
N SER A 99 -7.64 9.71 6.81
CA SER A 99 -8.92 8.96 6.79
C SER A 99 -8.81 7.49 6.36
N ARG A 100 -7.76 7.12 5.62
CA ARG A 100 -7.48 5.72 5.24
C ARG A 100 -7.16 4.82 6.43
N LEU A 101 -6.44 5.33 7.42
CA LEU A 101 -5.94 4.50 8.52
C LEU A 101 -7.04 4.13 9.53
N PRO A 102 -7.92 5.06 9.98
CA PRO A 102 -9.12 4.71 10.74
C PRO A 102 -10.07 3.80 9.96
N LYS A 103 -10.13 3.94 8.62
CA LYS A 103 -10.94 3.04 7.81
C LYS A 103 -10.36 1.62 7.80
N LEU A 104 -9.03 1.49 7.71
CA LEU A 104 -8.35 0.21 7.83
C LEU A 104 -8.53 -0.40 9.22
N GLU A 105 -8.44 0.40 10.28
CA GLU A 105 -8.75 -0.01 11.64
C GLU A 105 -10.19 -0.55 11.76
N SER A 106 -11.18 0.14 11.20
CA SER A 106 -12.57 -0.33 11.17
C SER A 106 -12.69 -1.70 10.49
N ILE A 107 -11.96 -1.93 9.38
CA ILE A 107 -11.95 -3.22 8.68
C ILE A 107 -11.30 -4.30 9.57
N CYS A 108 -10.21 -3.97 10.25
CA CYS A 108 -9.54 -4.89 11.18
C CYS A 108 -10.44 -5.26 12.37
N ASN A 109 -11.15 -4.29 12.94
CA ASN A 109 -12.11 -4.54 14.02
C ASN A 109 -13.30 -5.39 13.54
N GLU A 110 -13.84 -5.12 12.35
CA GLU A 110 -14.88 -5.97 11.74
C GLU A 110 -14.40 -7.41 11.57
N ALA A 111 -13.16 -7.61 11.09
CA ALA A 111 -12.57 -8.95 10.94
C ALA A 111 -12.30 -9.64 12.28
N TYR A 112 -11.90 -8.88 13.30
CA TYR A 112 -11.65 -9.39 14.65
C TYR A 112 -12.94 -9.89 15.32
N GLU A 113 -14.04 -9.14 15.18
CA GLU A 113 -15.34 -9.52 15.75
C GLU A 113 -16.05 -10.62 14.94
N ASP A 114 -15.63 -10.87 13.70
CA ASP A 114 -16.17 -11.93 12.86
C ASP A 114 -15.68 -13.31 13.30
N LYS A 115 -16.40 -13.90 14.25
CA LYS A 115 -16.14 -15.22 14.82
C LYS A 115 -16.78 -16.36 14.02
N GLN A 116 -17.22 -16.11 12.77
CA GLN A 116 -17.76 -17.19 11.95
C GLN A 116 -16.69 -18.26 11.71
N SER A 117 -17.10 -19.51 11.86
CA SER A 117 -16.25 -20.66 11.54
C SER A 117 -15.75 -20.55 10.10
N HIS A 118 -14.45 -20.77 9.89
CA HIS A 118 -13.93 -20.89 8.54
C HIS A 118 -14.70 -21.99 7.80
N PRO A 119 -15.08 -21.78 6.52
CA PRO A 119 -15.72 -22.84 5.76
C PRO A 119 -14.79 -24.06 5.75
N ASP A 120 -15.32 -25.24 6.06
CA ASP A 120 -14.58 -26.50 5.91
C ASP A 120 -14.09 -26.57 4.46
N ASP A 121 -12.80 -26.34 4.24
CA ASP A 121 -12.16 -26.48 2.93
C ASP A 121 -11.35 -27.78 2.83
N GLY A 122 -11.52 -28.67 3.81
CA GLY A 122 -10.87 -29.98 3.88
C GLY A 122 -9.44 -29.94 4.42
N GLU A 123 -8.83 -28.75 4.54
CA GLU A 123 -7.49 -28.55 5.11
C GLU A 123 -7.52 -27.90 6.50
N CYS A 124 -8.60 -27.18 6.83
CA CYS A 124 -8.80 -26.63 8.18
C CYS A 124 -9.36 -27.67 9.16
N ARG A 125 -8.88 -27.66 10.41
CA ARG A 125 -9.47 -28.47 11.49
C ARG A 125 -10.92 -28.05 11.71
N SER A 126 -11.85 -29.02 11.71
CA SER A 126 -13.27 -28.78 11.97
C SER A 126 -13.46 -27.97 13.25
N GLY A 127 -14.18 -26.84 13.16
CA GLY A 127 -14.52 -26.01 14.32
C GLY A 127 -13.48 -24.97 14.73
N PHE A 128 -12.50 -24.64 13.88
CA PHE A 128 -11.67 -23.45 14.13
C PHE A 128 -12.53 -22.18 14.00
N SER A 129 -12.87 -21.60 15.15
CA SER A 129 -13.56 -20.32 15.29
C SER A 129 -12.61 -19.35 16.00
N GLY A 130 -12.40 -18.18 15.43
CA GLY A 130 -11.53 -17.16 15.97
C GLY A 130 -11.63 -15.88 15.14
N PRO A 131 -11.00 -14.79 15.59
CA PRO A 131 -10.89 -13.56 14.81
C PRO A 131 -10.25 -13.87 13.45
N LYS A 132 -10.74 -13.22 12.39
CA LYS A 132 -10.18 -13.39 11.03
C LYS A 132 -8.90 -12.58 10.88
N ASN A 133 -7.92 -13.17 10.20
CA ASN A 133 -6.70 -12.47 9.80
C ASN A 133 -6.97 -11.49 8.65
N VAL A 134 -6.36 -10.30 8.72
CA VAL A 134 -6.40 -9.30 7.65
C VAL A 134 -5.06 -9.27 6.93
N VAL A 135 -5.09 -9.49 5.61
CA VAL A 135 -3.89 -9.40 4.76
C VAL A 135 -3.96 -8.10 3.96
N VAL A 136 -2.97 -7.23 4.16
CA VAL A 136 -2.87 -5.95 3.46
C VAL A 136 -1.79 -6.03 2.38
N PHE A 137 -2.20 -5.88 1.12
CA PHE A 137 -1.29 -5.80 -0.01
C PHE A 137 -0.94 -4.34 -0.31
N VAL A 138 0.35 -4.03 -0.36
CA VAL A 138 0.84 -2.70 -0.73
C VAL A 138 1.86 -2.79 -1.86
N LYS A 139 1.83 -1.79 -2.75
CA LYS A 139 2.72 -1.72 -3.91
C LYS A 139 4.16 -1.40 -3.52
N TRP A 140 4.36 -0.52 -2.53
CA TRP A 140 5.68 0.00 -2.19
C TRP A 140 6.20 -0.57 -0.87
N PRO A 141 7.47 -1.01 -0.80
CA PRO A 141 8.07 -1.51 0.43
C PRO A 141 7.96 -0.53 1.60
N ILE A 142 8.14 0.78 1.34
CA ILE A 142 8.02 1.79 2.41
C ILE A 142 6.63 1.78 3.07
N LEU A 143 5.56 1.54 2.32
CA LEU A 143 4.21 1.42 2.89
C LEU A 143 4.09 0.18 3.76
N ALA A 144 4.76 -0.91 3.37
CA ALA A 144 4.77 -2.16 4.12
C ALA A 144 5.51 -2.02 5.46
N TYR A 145 6.46 -1.08 5.56
CA TYR A 145 7.11 -0.73 6.82
C TYR A 145 6.30 0.28 7.66
N LEU A 146 5.66 1.27 7.03
CA LEU A 146 4.90 2.30 7.75
C LEU A 146 3.61 1.76 8.38
N LEU A 147 2.95 0.80 7.74
CA LEU A 147 1.70 0.23 8.23
C LEU A 147 1.87 -0.46 9.60
N PRO A 148 2.79 -1.45 9.79
CA PRO A 148 3.02 -2.07 11.09
C PRO A 148 3.32 -1.05 12.20
N LEU A 149 4.16 -0.04 11.91
CA LEU A 149 4.49 1.01 12.89
C LEU A 149 3.26 1.82 13.29
N TRP A 150 2.36 2.11 12.35
CA TRP A 150 1.09 2.77 12.67
C TRP A 150 0.20 1.84 13.52
N PHE A 151 0.10 0.55 13.20
CA PHE A 151 -0.68 -0.41 13.98
C PHE A 151 -0.15 -0.55 15.42
N GLU A 152 1.16 -0.75 15.60
CA GLU A 152 1.78 -0.87 16.92
C GLU A 152 1.54 0.35 17.80
N LYS A 153 1.46 1.53 17.20
CA LYS A 153 1.22 2.79 17.89
C LYS A 153 -0.25 3.03 18.24
N ASN A 154 -1.17 2.63 17.37
CA ASN A 154 -2.58 3.07 17.45
C ASN A 154 -3.56 1.96 17.83
N MET A 155 -3.16 0.69 17.78
CA MET A 155 -4.04 -0.46 18.02
C MET A 155 -3.64 -1.21 19.30
N ASP A 156 -4.60 -1.88 19.96
CA ASP A 156 -4.29 -2.71 21.14
C ASP A 156 -3.44 -3.91 20.72
N CYS A 157 -2.19 -3.96 21.17
CA CYS A 157 -1.21 -4.99 20.85
C CYS A 157 -1.61 -6.40 21.35
N ARG A 158 -2.61 -6.49 22.25
CA ARG A 158 -3.20 -7.75 22.69
C ARG A 158 -4.23 -8.29 21.70
N CYS A 159 -4.79 -7.43 20.86
CA CYS A 159 -5.81 -7.78 19.87
C CYS A 159 -5.24 -7.85 18.45
N PHE A 160 -4.26 -6.99 18.13
CA PHE A 160 -3.70 -6.86 16.79
C PHE A 160 -2.18 -6.98 16.82
N GLN A 161 -1.66 -7.96 16.08
CA GLN A 161 -0.23 -8.20 15.91
C GLN A 161 0.12 -8.08 14.43
N PRO A 162 0.70 -6.94 13.98
CA PRO A 162 1.07 -6.79 12.59
C PRO A 162 2.29 -7.64 12.27
N ALA A 163 2.28 -8.23 11.07
CA ALA A 163 3.34 -9.09 10.56
C ALA A 163 3.70 -8.64 9.14
N LEU A 164 4.99 -8.40 8.88
CA LEU A 164 5.48 -7.99 7.56
C LEU A 164 6.00 -9.19 6.77
N MET A 165 5.29 -9.60 5.73
CA MET A 165 5.79 -10.63 4.80
C MET A 165 6.37 -9.99 3.54
N TYR A 166 7.60 -10.36 3.18
CA TYR A 166 8.24 -9.95 1.93
C TYR A 166 9.06 -11.09 1.32
N ARG A 167 9.39 -10.97 0.03
CA ARG A 167 10.05 -12.03 -0.75
C ARG A 167 11.37 -12.55 -0.15
N GLY A 168 12.04 -11.74 0.67
CA GLY A 168 13.34 -12.06 1.27
C GLY A 168 13.29 -12.75 2.64
N ILE A 169 12.10 -12.97 3.22
CA ILE A 169 11.97 -13.69 4.50
C ILE A 169 12.32 -15.16 4.35
N VAL A 170 13.10 -15.68 5.29
CA VAL A 170 13.55 -17.07 5.34
C VAL A 170 12.35 -17.98 5.67
N SER A 171 12.34 -19.23 5.20
CA SER A 171 11.18 -20.13 5.30
C SER A 171 10.73 -20.42 6.73
N ILE A 172 11.66 -20.42 7.69
CA ILE A 172 11.39 -20.66 9.11
C ILE A 172 10.62 -19.47 9.70
N GLU A 173 11.12 -18.25 9.52
CA GLU A 173 10.44 -17.03 9.97
C GLU A 173 9.04 -16.90 9.35
N ARG A 174 8.86 -17.33 8.10
CA ARG A 174 7.54 -17.35 7.45
C ARG A 174 6.54 -18.27 8.14
N GLN A 175 7.00 -19.43 8.62
CA GLN A 175 6.15 -20.39 9.32
C GLN A 175 5.76 -19.88 10.71
N ASP A 176 6.68 -19.22 11.42
CA ASP A 176 6.41 -18.65 12.73
C ASP A 176 5.38 -17.51 12.68
N MET A 177 5.33 -16.76 11.57
CA MET A 177 4.34 -15.69 11.35
C MET A 177 2.95 -16.18 10.97
N MET A 178 2.78 -17.48 10.66
CA MET A 178 1.50 -18.08 10.24
C MET A 178 0.85 -18.93 11.34
N GLN A 179 1.51 -19.09 12.49
CA GLN A 179 1.04 -19.83 13.66
C GLN A 179 0.35 -18.91 14.66
#